data_AF-A0A940BJM8-F1
#
_entry.id   AF-A0A940BJM8-F1
#
_cell.length_a   1.000
_cell.length_b   1.000
_cell.length_c   1.000
_cell.angle_alpha   90.00
_cell.angle_beta   90.00
_cell.angle_gamma   90.00
#
_symmetry.space_group_name_H-M   'P 1'
#
loop_
_entity.id
_entity.type
_entity.pdbx_description
1 polymer ?
#
loop_
_entity_poly.entity_id
_entity_poly.type
_entity_poly.pdbx_seq_one_letter_code
_entity_poly.pdbx_strand_id
1 'polypeptide(L)'
;MSSETRFEFTRENIDSFLKELAKEYRKQAGKAMPAELILIGGASILINYGFRNMTTDIDALIHASSAMKDAIRLVGDRFSLPSDWLNADFRQTDSYSAKLPEYSVYYKTWSNTLSVRTISAEYLVAMKLRSGRQYKSDLSDVIGILAEHEKKGMPLRLEQIQKAVSDLYGSWDQLPVSSQVFIQNVFQEGHFEQLYSQIVKDENDTRALLIQFEQDYPNILKQENAGRITEKLQQKTDRASLLASLREKQREETRQNPRNAKRQPRDDAR
;
A
#
# COMPACT_ATOMS: atom_id res chain seq x y z
N MET A 1 19.40 15.51 9.36
CA MET A 1 20.12 14.74 8.33
C MET A 1 19.28 14.76 7.07
N SER A 2 19.93 14.86 5.91
CA SER A 2 19.31 15.04 4.59
C SER A 2 18.09 14.13 4.41
N SER A 3 16.92 14.73 4.13
CA SER A 3 15.80 14.02 3.54
C SER A 3 16.24 13.56 2.15
N GLU A 4 16.87 12.40 2.07
CA GLU A 4 17.05 11.71 0.79
C GLU A 4 15.66 11.50 0.21
N THR A 5 15.30 12.30 -0.79
CA THR A 5 14.09 12.10 -1.57
C THR A 5 14.17 10.69 -2.13
N ARG A 6 13.40 9.77 -1.57
CA ARG A 6 13.35 8.38 -2.01
C ARG A 6 12.98 8.37 -3.48
N PHE A 7 13.70 7.60 -4.29
CA PHE A 7 13.42 7.51 -5.73
C PHE A 7 11.97 7.05 -5.94
N GLU A 8 11.23 7.74 -6.81
CA GLU A 8 9.84 7.43 -7.12
C GLU A 8 9.73 6.86 -8.54
N PHE A 9 9.20 5.65 -8.63
CA PHE A 9 8.84 5.03 -9.90
C PHE A 9 7.48 5.54 -10.35
N THR A 10 7.38 6.02 -11.57
CA THR A 10 6.13 6.40 -12.24
C THR A 10 5.87 5.44 -13.40
N ARG A 11 4.65 5.45 -13.93
CA ARG A 11 4.29 4.58 -15.06
C ARG A 11 5.22 4.77 -16.26
N GLU A 12 5.60 6.01 -16.54
CA GLU A 12 6.44 6.39 -17.68
C GLU A 12 7.88 5.91 -17.50
N ASN A 13 8.44 6.02 -16.28
CA ASN A 13 9.83 5.66 -16.04
C ASN A 13 10.03 4.14 -15.91
N ILE A 14 9.07 3.40 -15.34
CA ILE A 14 9.15 1.94 -15.21
C ILE A 14 9.31 1.30 -16.59
N ASP A 15 8.53 1.73 -17.58
CA ASP A 15 8.59 1.21 -18.94
C ASP A 15 9.97 1.43 -19.58
N SER A 16 10.61 2.56 -19.29
CA SER A 16 11.97 2.86 -19.73
C SER A 16 12.98 1.92 -19.07
N PHE A 17 12.90 1.74 -17.75
CA PHE A 17 13.81 0.86 -17.01
C PHE A 17 13.66 -0.62 -17.40
N LEU A 18 12.44 -1.11 -17.57
CA LEU A 18 12.19 -2.48 -18.05
C LEU A 18 12.71 -2.69 -19.47
N LYS A 19 12.60 -1.68 -20.35
CA LYS A 19 13.17 -1.72 -21.70
C LYS A 19 14.70 -1.79 -21.67
N GLU A 20 15.35 -1.00 -20.83
CA GLU A 20 16.81 -1.01 -20.68
C GLU A 20 17.29 -2.31 -20.03
N LEU A 21 16.56 -2.83 -19.05
CA LEU A 21 16.79 -4.15 -18.47
C LEU A 21 16.71 -5.25 -19.53
N ALA A 22 15.70 -5.23 -20.39
CA ALA A 22 15.58 -6.20 -21.47
C ALA A 22 16.76 -6.16 -22.45
N LYS A 23 17.27 -4.96 -22.76
CA LYS A 23 18.45 -4.79 -23.63
C LYS A 23 19.72 -5.33 -22.95
N GLU A 24 19.93 -4.98 -21.68
CA GLU A 24 21.10 -5.39 -20.91
C GLU A 24 21.10 -6.91 -20.71
N TYR A 25 19.96 -7.48 -20.31
CA TYR A 25 19.79 -8.92 -20.20
C TYR A 25 20.07 -9.64 -21.52
N ARG A 26 19.52 -9.16 -22.65
CA ARG A 26 19.76 -9.73 -23.98
C ARG A 26 21.22 -9.69 -24.38
N LYS A 27 21.96 -8.64 -24.00
CA LYS A 27 23.40 -8.51 -24.26
C LYS A 27 24.20 -9.57 -23.50
N GLN A 28 23.81 -9.88 -22.26
CA GLN A 28 24.53 -10.81 -21.39
C GLN A 28 24.14 -12.28 -21.60
N ALA A 29 22.84 -12.56 -21.68
CA ALA A 29 22.30 -13.92 -21.79
C ALA A 29 22.15 -14.42 -23.24
N GLY A 30 22.21 -13.51 -24.23
CA GLY A 30 22.03 -13.82 -25.64
C GLY A 30 20.57 -13.79 -26.09
N LYS A 31 20.37 -13.80 -27.42
CA LYS A 31 19.04 -13.60 -28.06
C LYS A 31 18.06 -14.76 -27.85
N ALA A 32 18.58 -15.96 -27.60
CA ALA A 32 17.79 -17.20 -27.51
C ALA A 32 17.37 -17.55 -26.07
N MET A 33 17.79 -16.76 -25.08
CA MET A 33 17.48 -16.99 -23.67
C MET A 33 16.33 -16.06 -23.25
N PRO A 34 15.09 -16.56 -23.11
CA PRO A 34 13.98 -15.76 -22.63
C PRO A 34 14.05 -15.56 -21.10
N ALA A 35 13.45 -14.47 -20.64
CA ALA A 35 13.21 -14.16 -19.25
C ALA A 35 11.77 -13.67 -19.08
N GLU A 36 11.21 -13.92 -17.89
CA GLU A 36 9.91 -13.43 -17.49
C GLU A 36 10.00 -12.69 -16.15
N LEU A 37 9.33 -11.54 -16.08
CA LEU A 37 9.07 -10.82 -14.84
C LEU A 37 7.57 -10.75 -14.62
N ILE A 38 7.11 -11.16 -13.45
CA ILE A 38 5.73 -10.93 -13.01
C ILE A 38 5.77 -9.82 -11.97
N LEU A 39 5.35 -8.62 -12.35
CA LEU A 39 5.29 -7.47 -11.45
C LEU A 39 4.15 -7.65 -10.45
N ILE A 40 4.45 -7.33 -9.20
CA ILE A 40 3.58 -7.53 -8.06
C ILE A 40 3.33 -6.18 -7.35
N GLY A 41 2.32 -6.12 -6.49
CA GLY A 41 2.14 -5.03 -5.56
C GLY A 41 1.97 -3.67 -6.23
N GLY A 42 2.64 -2.65 -5.70
CA GLY A 42 2.51 -1.26 -6.15
C GLY A 42 2.87 -1.05 -7.62
N ALA A 43 3.91 -1.73 -8.11
CA ALA A 43 4.33 -1.64 -9.51
C ALA A 43 3.28 -2.23 -10.47
N SER A 44 2.68 -3.37 -10.10
CA SER A 44 1.58 -3.96 -10.88
C SER A 44 0.36 -3.03 -10.96
N ILE A 45 0.05 -2.32 -9.87
CA ILE A 45 -1.07 -1.39 -9.83
C ILE A 45 -0.77 -0.14 -10.65
N LEU A 46 0.41 0.45 -10.47
CA LEU A 46 0.87 1.63 -11.20
C LEU A 46 0.85 1.45 -12.73
N ILE A 47 1.17 0.25 -13.22
CA ILE A 47 1.12 -0.06 -14.65
C ILE A 47 -0.30 -0.21 -15.17
N ASN A 48 -1.18 -0.83 -14.39
CA ASN A 48 -2.52 -1.23 -14.81
C ASN A 48 -3.58 -0.13 -14.61
N TYR A 49 -3.36 0.81 -13.69
CA TYR A 49 -4.38 1.77 -13.24
C TYR A 49 -3.85 3.20 -13.18
N GLY A 50 -4.73 4.17 -13.51
CA GLY A 50 -4.38 5.60 -13.56
C GLY A 50 -4.55 6.36 -12.24
N PHE A 51 -5.11 5.75 -11.19
CA PHE A 51 -5.30 6.41 -9.89
C PHE A 51 -4.02 6.44 -9.04
N ARG A 52 -3.02 5.62 -9.40
CA ARG A 52 -1.74 5.47 -8.70
C ARG A 52 -0.68 6.25 -9.47
N ASN A 53 -0.02 7.20 -8.83
CA ASN A 53 0.97 8.05 -9.49
C ASN A 53 2.41 7.53 -9.35
N MET A 54 2.70 6.81 -8.27
CA MET A 54 4.07 6.40 -7.95
C MET A 54 4.18 5.12 -7.10
N THR A 55 5.34 4.49 -7.10
CA THR A 55 5.74 3.46 -6.12
C THR A 55 7.21 3.64 -5.75
N THR A 56 7.62 3.12 -4.59
CA THR A 56 9.00 3.26 -4.09
C THR A 56 9.95 2.15 -4.55
N ASP A 57 9.38 1.04 -4.99
CA ASP A 57 10.06 -0.21 -5.33
C ASP A 57 9.26 -0.98 -6.39
N ILE A 58 9.97 -1.83 -7.14
CA ILE A 58 9.38 -2.79 -8.08
C ILE A 58 9.57 -4.20 -7.53
N ASP A 59 8.50 -4.75 -6.96
CA ASP A 59 8.43 -6.15 -6.58
C ASP A 59 8.14 -7.03 -7.80
N ALA A 60 8.93 -8.08 -8.01
CA ALA A 60 8.71 -9.01 -9.11
C ALA A 60 9.04 -10.47 -8.77
N LEU A 61 8.27 -11.40 -9.35
CA LEU A 61 8.76 -12.77 -9.56
C LEU A 61 9.68 -12.76 -10.78
N ILE A 62 10.91 -13.25 -10.59
CA ILE A 62 11.93 -13.26 -11.63
C ILE A 62 12.15 -14.70 -12.08
N HIS A 63 11.78 -15.01 -13.33
CA HIS A 63 12.08 -16.28 -13.99
C HIS A 63 13.08 -16.00 -15.11
N ALA A 64 14.37 -16.09 -14.78
CA ALA A 64 15.44 -15.77 -15.71
C ALA A 64 16.73 -16.54 -15.34
N SER A 65 17.69 -16.56 -16.27
CA SER A 65 19.05 -17.02 -15.95
C SER A 65 19.74 -16.10 -14.94
N SER A 66 20.86 -16.56 -14.36
CA SER A 66 21.66 -15.82 -13.38
C SER A 66 22.13 -14.44 -13.86
N ALA A 67 22.27 -14.27 -15.19
CA ALA A 67 22.62 -12.98 -15.82
C ALA A 67 21.63 -11.85 -15.48
N MET A 68 20.39 -12.18 -15.10
CA MET A 68 19.40 -11.17 -14.73
C MET A 68 19.83 -10.32 -13.54
N LYS A 69 20.51 -10.92 -12.54
CA LYS A 69 20.96 -10.19 -11.35
C LYS A 69 21.98 -9.11 -11.69
N ASP A 70 22.94 -9.44 -12.56
CA ASP A 70 23.94 -8.48 -13.02
C ASP A 70 23.31 -7.41 -13.93
N ALA A 71 22.35 -7.77 -14.77
CA ALA A 71 21.61 -6.82 -15.60
C ALA A 71 20.80 -5.82 -14.76
N ILE A 72 20.10 -6.27 -13.71
CA ILE A 72 19.37 -5.40 -12.77
C ILE A 72 20.32 -4.41 -12.10
N ARG A 73 21.47 -4.89 -11.60
CA ARG A 73 22.48 -4.02 -10.97
C ARG A 73 23.01 -2.97 -11.95
N LEU A 74 23.44 -3.38 -13.15
CA LEU A 74 24.02 -2.46 -14.13
C LEU A 74 23.03 -1.41 -14.63
N VAL A 75 21.75 -1.76 -14.77
CA VAL A 75 20.69 -0.79 -15.08
C VAL A 75 20.46 0.14 -13.89
N GLY A 76 20.41 -0.40 -12.67
CA GLY A 76 20.33 0.41 -11.45
C GLY A 76 21.43 1.45 -11.36
N ASP A 77 22.69 1.03 -11.54
CA ASP A 77 23.86 1.91 -11.52
C ASP A 77 23.80 2.98 -12.62
N ARG A 78 23.37 2.60 -13.85
CA ARG A 78 23.27 3.52 -15.00
C ARG A 78 22.26 4.65 -14.78
N PHE A 79 21.18 4.37 -14.07
CA PHE A 79 20.09 5.30 -13.82
C PHE A 79 20.05 5.85 -12.38
N SER A 80 21.10 5.58 -11.59
CA SER A 80 21.19 5.97 -10.18
C SER A 80 19.95 5.52 -9.36
N LEU A 81 19.46 4.31 -9.64
CA LEU A 81 18.32 3.74 -8.92
C LEU A 81 18.79 3.15 -7.57
N PRO A 82 17.87 3.01 -6.59
CA PRO A 82 18.15 2.25 -5.38
C PRO A 82 18.69 0.85 -5.69
N SER A 83 19.59 0.33 -4.85
CA SER A 83 20.24 -0.96 -5.08
C SER A 83 19.25 -2.14 -5.15
N ASP A 84 18.08 -1.97 -4.54
CA ASP A 84 16.96 -2.90 -4.45
C ASP A 84 15.76 -2.48 -5.34
N TRP A 85 15.98 -1.60 -6.33
CA TRP A 85 14.92 -1.03 -7.16
C TRP A 85 13.99 -2.06 -7.81
N LEU A 86 14.53 -3.24 -8.16
CA LEU A 86 13.79 -4.41 -8.61
C LEU A 86 14.24 -5.61 -7.80
N ASN A 87 13.35 -6.14 -6.97
CA ASN A 87 13.66 -7.22 -6.04
C ASN A 87 12.52 -8.26 -5.95
N ALA A 88 12.76 -9.32 -5.17
CA ALA A 88 11.79 -10.39 -4.90
C ALA A 88 11.52 -10.54 -3.40
N ASP A 89 11.77 -9.50 -2.60
CA ASP A 89 11.67 -9.53 -1.13
C ASP A 89 10.23 -9.66 -0.66
N PHE A 90 9.26 -9.28 -1.50
CA PHE A 90 7.85 -9.54 -1.24
C PHE A 90 7.54 -11.03 -0.96
N ARG A 91 8.39 -11.97 -1.41
CA ARG A 91 8.28 -13.42 -1.10
C ARG A 91 8.39 -13.73 0.40
N GLN A 92 8.96 -12.82 1.18
CA GLN A 92 9.12 -12.94 2.63
C GLN A 92 7.94 -12.33 3.40
N THR A 93 6.92 -11.82 2.69
CA THR A 93 5.76 -11.15 3.30
C THR A 93 4.54 -12.06 3.34
N ASP A 94 3.60 -11.76 4.24
CA ASP A 94 2.37 -12.53 4.40
C ASP A 94 1.42 -12.47 3.19
N SER A 95 1.64 -11.54 2.25
CA SER A 95 0.88 -11.43 1.00
C SER A 95 1.46 -12.26 -0.14
N TYR A 96 2.57 -12.97 0.08
CA TYR A 96 3.10 -13.91 -0.90
C TYR A 96 2.25 -15.19 -0.97
N SER A 97 2.05 -15.67 -2.20
CA SER A 97 1.55 -17.01 -2.47
C SER A 97 2.28 -17.61 -3.67
N ALA A 98 2.64 -18.89 -3.58
CA ALA A 98 3.30 -19.61 -4.66
C ALA A 98 2.41 -19.76 -5.90
N LYS A 99 1.09 -19.56 -5.78
CA LYS A 99 0.11 -19.63 -6.87
C LYS A 99 -0.01 -18.34 -7.68
N LEU A 100 0.62 -17.24 -7.27
CA LEU A 100 0.55 -15.96 -7.98
C LEU A 100 0.85 -16.05 -9.49
N PRO A 101 1.82 -16.85 -9.97
CA PRO A 101 2.04 -17.03 -11.40
C PRO A 101 0.82 -17.48 -12.19
N GLU A 102 -0.05 -18.31 -11.59
CA GLU A 102 -1.26 -18.85 -12.23
C GLU A 102 -2.28 -17.76 -12.58
N TYR A 103 -2.23 -16.62 -11.87
CA TYR A 103 -3.17 -15.51 -11.99
C TYR A 103 -2.55 -14.24 -12.59
N SER A 104 -1.42 -14.43 -13.25
CA SER A 104 -0.73 -13.35 -13.95
C SER A 104 -1.32 -13.12 -15.34
N VAL A 105 -1.28 -11.87 -15.81
CA VAL A 105 -1.76 -11.44 -17.13
C VAL A 105 -0.61 -10.81 -17.91
N TYR A 106 -0.57 -11.03 -19.22
CA TYR A 106 0.46 -10.44 -20.07
C TYR A 106 0.35 -8.91 -20.07
N TYR A 107 1.50 -8.24 -19.87
CA TYR A 107 1.59 -6.80 -20.03
C TYR A 107 2.30 -6.45 -21.33
N LYS A 108 3.60 -6.77 -21.43
CA LYS A 108 4.44 -6.32 -22.54
C LYS A 108 5.71 -7.16 -22.65
N THR A 109 6.21 -7.33 -23.86
CA THR A 109 7.52 -7.93 -24.12
C THR A 109 8.48 -6.88 -24.69
N TRP A 110 9.70 -6.83 -24.16
CA TRP A 110 10.79 -5.99 -24.67
C TRP A 110 11.94 -6.83 -25.21
N SER A 111 12.62 -6.27 -26.23
CA SER A 111 13.81 -6.83 -26.86
C SER A 111 13.65 -8.29 -27.34
N ASN A 112 12.41 -8.77 -27.50
CA ASN A 112 12.06 -10.16 -27.81
C ASN A 112 12.67 -11.19 -26.84
N THR A 113 13.00 -10.77 -25.62
CA THR A 113 13.66 -11.63 -24.62
C THR A 113 13.04 -11.49 -23.24
N LEU A 114 12.56 -10.30 -22.87
CA LEU A 114 11.97 -10.07 -21.56
C LEU A 114 10.45 -9.93 -21.69
N SER A 115 9.71 -10.95 -21.29
CA SER A 115 8.26 -10.86 -21.14
C SER A 115 7.93 -10.35 -19.75
N VAL A 116 7.02 -9.38 -19.67
CA VAL A 116 6.55 -8.82 -18.42
C VAL A 116 5.05 -9.05 -18.31
N ARG A 117 4.67 -9.50 -17.12
CA ARG A 117 3.31 -9.82 -16.71
C ARG A 117 2.96 -9.00 -15.47
N THR A 118 1.67 -8.81 -15.23
CA THR A 118 1.13 -8.21 -14.00
C THR A 118 0.16 -9.20 -13.37
N ILE A 119 -0.40 -8.88 -12.20
CA ILE A 119 -1.41 -9.72 -11.54
C ILE A 119 -2.82 -9.24 -11.92
N SER A 120 -3.73 -10.19 -12.10
CA SER A 120 -5.16 -9.91 -12.35
C SER A 120 -5.82 -9.19 -11.16
N ALA A 121 -6.88 -8.44 -11.44
CA ALA A 121 -7.40 -7.41 -10.55
C ALA A 121 -7.88 -7.95 -9.19
N GLU A 122 -8.68 -9.02 -9.21
CA GLU A 122 -9.20 -9.66 -7.99
C GLU A 122 -8.09 -10.25 -7.11
N TYR A 123 -7.00 -10.70 -7.72
CA TYR A 123 -5.83 -11.21 -7.00
C TYR A 123 -4.96 -10.09 -6.44
N LEU A 124 -4.84 -8.95 -7.15
CA LEU A 124 -4.24 -7.74 -6.57
C LEU A 124 -5.03 -7.27 -5.34
N VAL A 125 -6.36 -7.23 -5.43
CA VAL A 125 -7.22 -6.90 -4.28
C VAL A 125 -7.00 -7.88 -3.14
N ALA A 126 -6.98 -9.20 -3.40
CA ALA A 126 -6.72 -10.21 -2.39
C ALA A 126 -5.35 -10.02 -1.71
N MET A 127 -4.30 -9.69 -2.46
CA MET A 127 -2.98 -9.38 -1.90
C MET A 127 -2.97 -8.14 -1.02
N LYS A 128 -3.67 -7.09 -1.44
CA LYS A 128 -3.78 -5.85 -0.66
C LYS A 128 -4.58 -6.06 0.62
N LEU A 129 -5.65 -6.82 0.58
CA LEU A 129 -6.41 -7.21 1.77
C LEU A 129 -5.59 -8.07 2.71
N ARG A 130 -4.78 -9.02 2.20
CA ARG A 130 -3.92 -9.85 3.04
C ARG A 130 -2.86 -9.02 3.77
N SER A 131 -2.34 -7.96 3.12
CA SER A 131 -1.38 -7.07 3.75
C SER A 131 -2.02 -6.04 4.67
N GLY A 132 -3.15 -5.43 4.28
CA GLY A 132 -3.98 -4.55 5.11
C GLY A 132 -3.27 -3.34 5.74
N ARG A 133 -2.15 -2.84 5.19
CA ARG A 133 -1.36 -1.78 5.85
C ARG A 133 -2.03 -0.42 5.73
N GLN A 134 -2.57 0.07 6.84
CA GLN A 134 -3.26 1.36 6.96
C GLN A 134 -2.36 2.59 6.76
N TYR A 135 -1.03 2.44 6.76
CA TYR A 135 -0.07 3.52 6.59
C TYR A 135 0.62 3.52 5.21
N LYS A 136 0.35 2.51 4.38
CA LYS A 136 0.79 2.45 2.99
C LYS A 136 -0.36 2.85 2.09
N SER A 137 -0.50 2.22 0.94
CA SER A 137 -1.60 2.46 0.00
C SER A 137 -2.47 1.23 -0.19
N ASP A 138 -2.42 0.27 0.76
CA ASP A 138 -3.10 -1.00 0.54
C ASP A 138 -4.62 -0.85 0.49
N LEU A 139 -5.22 0.03 1.29
CA LEU A 139 -6.67 0.23 1.30
C LEU A 139 -7.10 1.09 0.12
N SER A 140 -6.40 2.18 -0.17
CA SER A 140 -6.71 3.02 -1.33
C SER A 140 -6.54 2.27 -2.64
N ASP A 141 -5.53 1.40 -2.75
CA ASP A 141 -5.32 0.53 -3.91
C ASP A 141 -6.52 -0.41 -4.13
N VAL A 142 -7.11 -0.98 -3.06
CA VAL A 142 -8.31 -1.81 -3.18
C VAL A 142 -9.47 -1.01 -3.76
N ILE A 143 -9.77 0.16 -3.19
CA ILE A 143 -10.87 1.00 -3.66
C ILE A 143 -10.63 1.50 -5.09
N GLY A 144 -9.40 1.90 -5.40
CA GLY A 144 -9.03 2.38 -6.73
C GLY A 144 -9.24 1.31 -7.80
N ILE A 145 -8.86 0.06 -7.52
CA ILE A 145 -9.10 -1.07 -8.43
C ILE A 145 -10.61 -1.26 -8.64
N LEU A 146 -11.40 -1.27 -7.57
CA LEU A 146 -12.86 -1.42 -7.65
C LEU A 146 -13.50 -0.30 -8.50
N ALA A 147 -13.17 0.95 -8.22
CA ALA A 147 -13.68 2.12 -8.93
C ALA A 147 -13.32 2.09 -10.43
N GLU A 148 -12.08 1.76 -10.78
CA GLU A 148 -11.67 1.70 -12.19
C GLU A 148 -12.35 0.56 -12.96
N HIS A 149 -12.60 -0.57 -12.31
CA HIS A 149 -13.34 -1.68 -12.91
C HIS A 149 -14.83 -1.35 -13.09
N GLU A 150 -15.43 -0.65 -12.14
CA GLU A 150 -16.80 -0.13 -12.25
C GLU A 150 -16.92 0.85 -13.43
N LYS A 151 -16.02 1.85 -13.52
CA LYS A 151 -15.97 2.81 -14.65
C LYS A 151 -15.83 2.14 -16.02
N LYS A 152 -15.10 1.03 -16.10
CA LYS A 152 -14.89 0.26 -17.33
C LYS A 152 -16.07 -0.65 -17.69
N GLY A 153 -17.14 -0.67 -16.89
CA GLY A 153 -18.29 -1.55 -17.10
C GLY A 153 -18.01 -3.03 -16.81
N MET A 154 -16.95 -3.32 -16.04
CA MET A 154 -16.54 -4.67 -15.66
C MET A 154 -16.31 -4.74 -14.14
N PRO A 155 -17.34 -4.47 -13.32
CA PRO A 155 -17.20 -4.38 -11.87
C PRO A 155 -16.74 -5.71 -11.28
N LEU A 156 -15.80 -5.64 -10.33
CA LEU A 156 -15.41 -6.80 -9.53
C LEU A 156 -16.47 -7.08 -8.48
N ARG A 157 -16.84 -8.35 -8.34
CA ARG A 157 -17.79 -8.81 -7.31
C ARG A 157 -17.06 -9.32 -6.08
N LEU A 158 -17.69 -9.21 -4.91
CA LEU A 158 -17.14 -9.70 -3.66
C LEU A 158 -16.81 -11.20 -3.72
N GLU A 159 -17.61 -12.00 -4.41
CA GLU A 159 -17.38 -13.45 -4.56
C GLU A 159 -16.10 -13.74 -5.36
N GLN A 160 -15.74 -12.90 -6.34
CA GLN A 160 -14.50 -13.05 -7.09
C GLN A 160 -13.29 -12.79 -6.20
N ILE A 161 -13.38 -11.80 -5.31
CA ILE A 161 -12.33 -11.48 -4.34
C ILE A 161 -12.22 -12.59 -3.29
N GLN A 162 -13.35 -13.08 -2.76
CA GLN A 162 -13.37 -14.21 -1.82
C GLN A 162 -12.75 -15.47 -2.43
N LYS A 163 -13.05 -15.73 -3.71
CA LYS A 163 -12.41 -16.82 -4.45
C LYS A 163 -10.91 -16.59 -4.57
N ALA A 164 -10.46 -15.41 -5.01
CA ALA A 164 -9.04 -15.09 -5.14
C ALA A 164 -8.27 -15.22 -3.81
N VAL A 165 -8.88 -14.81 -2.69
CA VAL A 165 -8.33 -14.99 -1.34
C VAL A 165 -8.19 -16.48 -1.00
N SER A 166 -9.23 -17.27 -1.28
CA SER A 166 -9.21 -18.72 -1.03
C SER A 166 -8.20 -19.44 -1.92
N ASP A 167 -8.10 -19.04 -3.19
CA ASP A 167 -7.13 -19.59 -4.12
C ASP A 167 -5.70 -19.34 -3.64
N LEU A 168 -5.37 -18.10 -3.23
CA LEU A 168 -4.02 -17.72 -2.82
C LEU A 168 -3.64 -18.20 -1.42
N TYR A 169 -4.56 -18.13 -0.45
CA TYR A 169 -4.25 -18.28 0.97
C TYR A 169 -5.01 -19.46 1.64
N GLY A 170 -5.93 -20.11 0.93
CA GLY A 170 -6.65 -21.29 1.38
C GLY A 170 -8.05 -21.01 1.94
N SER A 171 -8.28 -19.88 2.60
CA SER A 171 -9.62 -19.48 3.08
C SER A 171 -9.73 -17.97 3.34
N TRP A 172 -10.97 -17.49 3.45
CA TRP A 172 -11.29 -16.09 3.77
C TRP A 172 -10.72 -15.65 5.14
N ASP A 173 -10.74 -16.56 6.13
CA ASP A 173 -10.29 -16.29 7.51
C ASP A 173 -8.80 -16.01 7.63
N GLN A 174 -8.03 -16.22 6.55
CA GLN A 174 -6.64 -15.81 6.51
C GLN A 174 -6.49 -14.29 6.42
N LEU A 175 -7.49 -13.54 5.96
CA LEU A 175 -7.36 -12.09 5.95
C LEU A 175 -7.37 -11.50 7.38
N PRO A 176 -6.62 -10.42 7.64
CA PRO A 176 -6.80 -9.64 8.87
C PRO A 176 -8.28 -9.27 9.06
N VAL A 177 -8.79 -9.36 10.30
CA VAL A 177 -10.20 -9.06 10.61
C VAL A 177 -10.58 -7.64 10.14
N SER A 178 -9.68 -6.66 10.32
CA SER A 178 -9.87 -5.29 9.84
C SER A 178 -10.08 -5.23 8.32
N SER A 179 -9.33 -6.02 7.54
CA SER A 179 -9.45 -6.11 6.08
C SER A 179 -10.76 -6.80 5.65
N GLN A 180 -11.21 -7.81 6.39
CA GLN A 180 -12.50 -8.47 6.14
C GLN A 180 -13.67 -7.51 6.35
N VAL A 181 -13.68 -6.79 7.48
CA VAL A 181 -14.71 -5.78 7.79
C VAL A 181 -14.65 -4.64 6.77
N PHE A 182 -13.45 -4.15 6.45
CA PHE A 182 -13.25 -3.08 5.48
C PHE A 182 -13.89 -3.41 4.13
N ILE A 183 -13.54 -4.55 3.52
CA ILE A 183 -14.05 -4.90 2.19
C ILE A 183 -15.56 -5.16 2.20
N GLN A 184 -16.10 -5.74 3.28
CA GLN A 184 -17.55 -5.92 3.42
C GLN A 184 -18.29 -4.58 3.46
N ASN A 185 -17.80 -3.62 4.27
CA ASN A 185 -18.41 -2.28 4.35
C ASN A 185 -18.32 -1.55 3.01
N VAL A 186 -17.19 -1.64 2.32
CA VAL A 186 -17.00 -1.03 0.99
C VAL A 186 -18.03 -1.52 -0.02
N PHE A 187 -18.30 -2.83 -0.05
CA PHE A 187 -19.34 -3.40 -0.93
C PHE A 187 -20.76 -3.10 -0.47
N GLN A 188 -21.00 -2.85 0.82
CA GLN A 188 -22.32 -2.46 1.34
C GLN A 188 -22.64 -0.99 1.06
N GLU A 189 -21.67 -0.09 1.26
CA GLU A 189 -21.82 1.34 1.02
C GLU A 189 -21.88 1.68 -0.47
N GLY A 190 -21.09 0.97 -1.29
CA GLY A 190 -20.90 1.30 -2.70
C GLY A 190 -20.16 2.63 -2.89
N HIS A 191 -20.30 3.24 -4.07
CA HIS A 191 -19.72 4.55 -4.40
C HIS A 191 -18.18 4.64 -4.26
N PHE A 192 -17.47 3.70 -4.87
CA PHE A 192 -16.01 3.55 -4.72
C PHE A 192 -15.21 4.83 -5.00
N GLU A 193 -15.60 5.63 -6.00
CA GLU A 193 -14.93 6.90 -6.29
C GLU A 193 -14.94 7.89 -5.12
N GLN A 194 -16.06 7.97 -4.40
CA GLN A 194 -16.21 8.88 -3.26
C GLN A 194 -15.39 8.38 -2.07
N LEU A 195 -15.41 7.07 -1.83
CA LEU A 195 -14.62 6.43 -0.76
C LEU A 195 -13.11 6.58 -0.99
N TYR A 196 -12.64 6.55 -2.23
CA TYR A 196 -11.21 6.60 -2.55
C TYR A 196 -10.52 7.81 -1.93
N SER A 197 -11.11 9.00 -2.09
CA SER A 197 -10.51 10.25 -1.58
C SER A 197 -10.37 10.26 -0.06
N GLN A 198 -11.36 9.71 0.64
CA GLN A 198 -11.36 9.62 2.10
C GLN A 198 -10.28 8.63 2.57
N ILE A 199 -10.21 7.44 1.97
CA ILE A 199 -9.22 6.42 2.33
C ILE A 199 -7.79 6.89 2.08
N VAL A 200 -7.53 7.57 0.95
CA VAL A 200 -6.20 8.16 0.67
C VAL A 200 -5.81 9.16 1.75
N LYS A 201 -6.76 9.99 2.21
CA LYS A 201 -6.52 10.95 3.28
C LYS A 201 -6.18 10.23 4.59
N ASP A 202 -6.96 9.22 4.97
CA ASP A 202 -6.75 8.48 6.22
C ASP A 202 -5.40 7.73 6.23
N GLU A 203 -4.99 7.16 5.09
CA GLU A 203 -3.67 6.54 4.94
C GLU A 203 -2.53 7.56 5.05
N ASN A 204 -2.71 8.76 4.49
CA ASN A 204 -1.72 9.84 4.57
C ASN A 204 -1.59 10.38 6.01
N ASP A 205 -2.71 10.59 6.69
CA ASP A 205 -2.73 11.02 8.10
C ASP A 205 -2.05 9.97 9.00
N THR A 206 -2.36 8.69 8.77
CA THR A 206 -1.72 7.58 9.47
C THR A 206 -0.21 7.52 9.20
N ARG A 207 0.21 7.73 7.95
CA ARG A 207 1.63 7.78 7.59
C ARG A 207 2.35 8.94 8.28
N ALA A 208 1.73 10.13 8.34
CA ALA A 208 2.30 11.29 9.01
C ALA A 208 2.53 11.02 10.51
N LEU A 209 1.60 10.35 11.18
CA LEU A 209 1.75 9.93 12.57
C LEU A 209 2.93 8.96 12.77
N LEU A 210 3.13 8.00 11.87
CA LEU A 210 4.27 7.07 11.94
C LEU A 210 5.61 7.75 11.66
N ILE A 211 5.65 8.71 10.73
CA ILE A 211 6.85 9.51 10.48
C ILE A 211 7.23 10.30 11.74
N GLN A 212 6.26 10.94 12.40
CA GLN A 212 6.52 11.64 13.66
C GLN A 212 7.00 10.68 14.75
N PHE A 213 6.37 9.51 14.87
CA PHE A 213 6.77 8.50 15.84
C PHE A 213 8.23 8.05 15.64
N GLU A 214 8.66 7.81 14.40
CA GLU A 214 10.03 7.41 14.09
C GLU A 214 11.04 8.54 14.37
N GLN A 215 10.65 9.81 14.22
CA GLN A 215 11.49 10.95 14.61
C GLN A 215 11.66 11.03 16.13
N ASP A 216 10.59 10.81 16.88
CA ASP A 216 10.61 10.85 18.35
C ASP A 216 11.31 9.61 18.94
N TYR A 217 11.22 8.47 18.25
CA TYR A 217 11.74 7.18 18.69
C TYR A 217 12.49 6.44 17.56
N PRO A 218 13.71 6.90 17.20
CA PRO A 218 14.45 6.33 16.08
C PRO A 218 14.76 4.83 16.23
N ASN A 219 14.63 4.08 15.14
CA ASN A 219 14.87 2.64 15.02
C ASN A 219 13.89 1.74 15.79
N ILE A 220 12.77 2.28 16.28
CA ILE A 220 11.73 1.48 16.93
C ILE A 220 10.69 0.98 15.91
N LEU A 221 10.37 1.78 14.88
CA LEU A 221 9.38 1.40 13.89
C LEU A 221 9.93 0.30 12.96
N LYS A 222 9.22 -0.82 12.92
CA LYS A 222 9.50 -1.95 12.03
C LYS A 222 8.22 -2.38 11.32
N GLN A 223 8.35 -3.04 10.17
CA GLN A 223 7.17 -3.52 9.43
C GLN A 223 6.27 -4.44 10.28
N GLU A 224 6.87 -5.32 11.08
CA GLU A 224 6.18 -6.25 11.98
C GLU A 224 5.38 -5.58 13.11
N ASN A 225 5.78 -4.38 13.54
CA ASN A 225 5.15 -3.70 14.68
C ASN A 225 4.37 -2.44 14.28
N ALA A 226 4.49 -1.99 13.04
CA ALA A 226 3.89 -0.77 12.53
C ALA A 226 2.37 -0.74 12.71
N GLY A 227 1.66 -1.84 12.41
CA GLY A 227 0.20 -1.91 12.58
C GLY A 227 -0.23 -1.67 14.04
N ARG A 228 0.43 -2.34 14.99
CA ARG A 228 0.15 -2.16 16.43
C ARG A 228 0.51 -0.75 16.93
N ILE A 229 1.54 -0.13 16.36
CA ILE A 229 1.91 1.24 16.70
C ILE A 229 0.84 2.20 16.16
N THR A 230 0.41 2.02 14.91
CA THR A 230 -0.69 2.77 14.29
C THR A 230 -1.95 2.74 15.15
N GLU A 231 -2.42 1.55 15.55
CA GLU A 231 -3.62 1.40 16.38
C GLU A 231 -3.49 2.19 17.70
N LYS A 232 -2.33 2.11 18.36
CA LYS A 232 -2.09 2.86 19.60
C LYS A 232 -2.00 4.37 19.39
N LEU A 233 -1.42 4.82 18.29
CA LEU A 233 -1.33 6.24 17.95
C LEU A 233 -2.72 6.79 17.65
N GLN A 234 -3.53 6.07 16.86
CA GLN A 234 -4.92 6.45 16.57
C GLN A 234 -5.76 6.48 17.85
N GLN A 235 -5.68 5.47 18.73
CA GLN A 235 -6.37 5.51 20.03
C GLN A 235 -5.94 6.67 20.93
N LYS A 236 -4.66 7.04 20.92
CA LYS A 236 -4.16 8.21 21.67
C LYS A 236 -4.63 9.52 21.06
N THR A 237 -4.63 9.63 19.73
CA THR A 237 -5.17 10.78 18.99
C THR A 237 -6.66 10.91 19.26
N ASP A 238 -7.41 9.81 19.19
CA ASP A 238 -8.83 9.76 19.55
C ASP A 238 -9.03 10.18 21.00
N ARG A 239 -8.23 9.67 21.95
CA ARG A 239 -8.32 10.07 23.36
C ARG A 239 -7.93 11.54 23.59
N ALA A 240 -6.93 12.06 22.90
CA ALA A 240 -6.49 13.45 22.99
C ALA A 240 -7.51 14.41 22.34
N SER A 241 -8.07 14.02 21.19
CA SER A 241 -9.16 14.68 20.46
C SER A 241 -10.46 14.65 21.28
N LEU A 242 -10.79 13.52 21.90
CA LEU A 242 -11.95 13.36 22.79
C LEU A 242 -11.78 14.23 24.05
N LEU A 243 -10.59 14.26 24.67
CA LEU A 243 -10.32 15.13 25.82
C LEU A 243 -10.26 16.62 25.43
N ALA A 244 -9.79 16.97 24.23
CA ALA A 244 -9.80 18.33 23.72
C ALA A 244 -11.23 18.80 23.41
N SER A 245 -12.04 17.98 22.74
CA SER A 245 -13.45 18.25 22.46
C SER A 245 -14.32 18.25 23.73
N LEU A 246 -14.01 17.42 24.73
CA LEU A 246 -14.63 17.49 26.06
C LEU A 246 -14.22 18.76 26.84
N ARG A 247 -12.97 19.22 26.72
CA ARG A 247 -12.51 20.50 27.30
C ARG A 247 -13.13 21.70 26.59
N GLU A 248 -13.32 21.63 25.28
CA GLU A 248 -14.05 22.64 24.51
C GLU A 248 -15.53 22.65 24.87
N LYS A 249 -16.20 21.50 24.93
CA LYS A 249 -17.59 21.40 25.41
C LYS A 249 -17.76 21.92 26.84
N GLN A 250 -16.85 21.61 27.76
CA GLN A 250 -16.87 22.19 29.11
C GLN A 250 -16.66 23.70 29.09
N ARG A 251 -15.78 24.22 28.22
CA ARG A 251 -15.57 25.67 28.06
C ARG A 251 -16.78 26.36 27.42
N GLU A 252 -17.49 25.70 26.51
CA GLU A 252 -18.72 26.18 25.87
C GLU A 252 -19.91 26.14 26.85
N GLU A 253 -20.06 25.07 27.64
CA GLU A 253 -21.07 24.98 28.70
C GLU A 253 -20.86 26.04 29.80
N THR A 254 -19.60 26.33 30.13
CA THR A 254 -19.25 27.42 31.08
C THR A 254 -19.49 28.81 30.48
N ARG A 255 -19.40 28.96 29.16
CA ARG A 255 -19.71 30.21 28.44
C ARG A 255 -21.20 30.42 28.20
N GLN A 256 -21.98 29.35 28.01
CA GLN A 256 -23.42 29.40 27.77
C GLN A 256 -24.27 29.44 29.05
N ASN A 257 -23.70 29.16 30.23
CA ASN A 257 -24.44 29.28 31.49
C ASN A 257 -23.58 29.87 32.65
N PRO A 258 -23.48 31.21 32.77
CA PRO A 258 -22.63 31.86 33.79
C PRO A 258 -23.11 31.68 35.25
N ARG A 259 -24.23 30.99 35.49
CA ARG A 259 -24.92 31.00 36.80
C ARG A 259 -24.38 30.03 37.85
N ASN A 260 -23.42 29.15 37.53
CA ASN A 260 -22.83 28.24 38.53
C ASN A 260 -21.42 28.61 39.01
N ALA A 261 -20.88 29.77 38.63
CA ALA A 261 -19.55 30.23 39.09
C ALA A 261 -19.53 30.83 40.52
N LYS A 262 -20.61 30.72 41.31
CA LYS A 262 -20.66 31.23 42.69
C LYS A 262 -21.31 30.25 43.67
N ARG A 263 -20.49 29.35 44.23
CA ARG A 263 -20.58 28.93 45.64
C ARG A 263 -19.17 28.62 46.16
N GLN A 264 -18.52 29.64 46.73
CA GLN A 264 -17.48 29.46 47.75
C GLN A 264 -18.14 28.94 49.04
N PRO A 265 -17.40 28.24 49.89
CA PRO A 265 -17.47 28.48 51.33
C PRO A 265 -16.35 29.43 51.73
N ARG A 266 -16.73 30.47 52.46
CA ARG A 266 -15.85 31.31 53.27
C ARG A 266 -15.36 30.47 54.45
N ASP A 267 -14.06 30.43 54.68
CA ASP A 267 -13.53 30.12 56.01
C ASP A 267 -13.25 31.46 56.71
N ASP A 268 -14.21 31.86 57.54
CA ASP A 268 -14.06 32.92 58.53
C ASP A 268 -13.38 32.36 59.79
N ALA A 269 -12.22 32.95 60.09
CA ALA A 269 -11.67 33.28 61.42
C ALA A 269 -11.81 32.30 62.61
N ARG A 270 -10.65 31.89 63.14
CA ARG A 270 -10.17 32.34 64.46
C ARG A 270 -8.66 32.24 64.57
#